data_AF-A0A0C3NLR0-F1
#
_entry.id   AF-A0A0C3NLR0-F1
#
_cell.length_a   1.000
_cell.length_b   1.000
_cell.length_c   1.000
_cell.angle_alpha   90.00
_cell.angle_beta   90.00
_cell.angle_gamma   90.00
#
_symmetry.space_group_name_H-M   'P 1'
#
loop_
_entity.id
_entity.type
_entity.pdbx_description
1 polymer ?
#
loop_
_entity_poly.entity_id
_entity_poly.type
_entity_poly.pdbx_seq_one_letter_code
_entity_poly.pdbx_strand_id
1 'polypeptide(L)'
;MPSTFVVEYTSTVPCKADAPFESDPIADVVIRKSDNVEFSLVRGVLQVASSFRAMFALTQPDPVIKDTAMLKKVLEAAMKYEMSEAVDILQTRLRGFIQASPRSVYAVECRLELEEEARMAATEWKMASSLWLHDIFPRGFASSVAGGSYAPNMATITSGAYFRLLQYVRVAL
;
A
#
# COMPACT_ATOMS: atom_id res chain seq x y z
N MET A 1 -47.74 10.79 -6.59
CA MET A 1 -47.00 11.67 -5.66
C MET A 1 -45.71 10.96 -5.24
N PRO A 2 -44.58 11.12 -5.94
CA PRO A 2 -43.29 10.71 -5.39
C PRO A 2 -42.63 11.89 -4.67
N SER A 3 -42.25 11.62 -3.43
CA SER A 3 -41.59 12.52 -2.48
C SER A 3 -40.22 12.95 -3.00
N THR A 4 -40.02 14.25 -3.12
CA THR A 4 -38.76 14.89 -3.52
C THR A 4 -37.73 14.69 -2.41
N PHE A 5 -36.75 13.82 -2.64
CA PHE A 5 -35.56 13.71 -1.80
C PHE A 5 -34.62 14.86 -2.17
N VAL A 6 -34.69 15.95 -1.41
CA VAL A 6 -33.73 17.06 -1.55
C VAL A 6 -32.46 16.64 -0.82
N VAL A 7 -31.45 16.22 -1.58
CA VAL A 7 -30.08 16.14 -1.08
C VAL A 7 -29.59 17.58 -0.96
N GLU A 8 -29.75 18.18 0.22
CA GLU A 8 -29.13 19.47 0.51
C GLU A 8 -27.60 19.28 0.53
N TYR A 9 -26.96 19.76 -0.52
CA TYR A 9 -25.52 19.86 -0.65
C TYR A 9 -25.06 21.03 0.24
N THR A 10 -24.83 20.76 1.53
CA THR A 10 -24.36 21.80 2.46
C THR A 10 -22.91 22.18 2.13
N SER A 11 -22.78 23.31 1.44
CA SER A 11 -21.66 24.27 1.44
C SER A 11 -20.28 23.72 1.80
N THR A 12 -19.41 23.60 0.80
CA THR A 12 -18.05 23.07 0.85
C THR A 12 -17.01 24.04 1.45
N VAL A 13 -17.42 25.00 2.27
CA VAL A 13 -16.51 25.87 3.02
C VAL A 13 -16.58 25.51 4.51
N PRO A 14 -15.53 24.90 5.09
CA PRO A 14 -15.51 24.65 6.52
C PRO A 14 -15.59 26.00 7.25
N CYS A 15 -16.65 26.15 8.05
CA CYS A 15 -16.87 27.33 8.86
C CYS A 15 -15.93 27.23 10.07
N LYS A 16 -14.95 28.14 10.15
CA LYS A 16 -13.99 28.20 11.24
C LYS A 16 -14.70 28.59 12.54
N ALA A 17 -14.46 27.87 13.63
CA ALA A 17 -15.09 28.18 14.90
C ALA A 17 -14.68 29.59 15.42
N ASP A 18 -15.62 30.28 16.06
CA ASP A 18 -15.37 31.56 16.72
C ASP A 18 -14.36 31.41 17.88
N ALA A 19 -13.76 32.53 18.30
CA ALA A 19 -12.85 32.58 19.43
C ALA A 19 -13.45 31.88 20.67
N PRO A 20 -12.66 31.10 21.44
CA PRO A 20 -11.20 30.96 21.42
C PRO A 20 -10.65 29.77 20.60
N PHE A 21 -11.41 29.22 19.63
CA PHE A 21 -11.03 28.01 18.88
C PHE A 21 -10.64 28.28 17.43
N GLU A 22 -10.22 29.52 17.18
CA GLU A 22 -9.71 29.92 15.88
C GLU A 22 -8.42 29.14 15.56
N SER A 23 -8.10 28.93 14.28
CA SER A 23 -6.86 28.30 13.81
C SER A 23 -5.63 29.05 14.28
N ASP A 24 -5.25 28.76 15.52
CA ASP A 24 -4.04 29.20 16.16
C ASP A 24 -2.89 28.25 15.79
N PRO A 25 -1.66 28.76 15.65
CA PRO A 25 -0.49 27.94 15.34
C PRO A 25 -0.10 26.95 16.46
N ILE A 26 -0.75 27.02 17.62
CA ILE A 26 -0.55 26.09 18.76
C ILE A 26 -1.48 24.88 18.70
N ALA A 27 -2.47 24.87 17.81
CA ALA A 27 -3.42 23.77 17.69
C ALA A 27 -2.80 22.59 16.92
N ASP A 28 -2.77 21.42 17.56
CA ASP A 28 -2.25 20.18 16.98
C ASP A 28 -3.36 19.23 16.51
N VAL A 29 -4.62 19.52 16.85
CA VAL A 29 -5.77 18.64 16.61
C VAL A 29 -6.93 19.45 16.04
N VAL A 30 -7.48 18.99 14.91
CA VAL A 30 -8.72 19.55 14.36
C VAL A 30 -9.86 18.55 14.59
N ILE A 31 -10.93 19.00 15.26
CA ILE A 31 -12.16 18.23 15.41
C ILE A 31 -13.23 18.88 14.53
N ARG A 32 -13.72 18.13 13.53
CA ARG A 32 -14.80 18.56 12.63
C ARG A 32 -16.14 18.05 13.11
N LYS A 33 -17.09 18.95 13.37
CA LYS A 33 -18.48 18.64 13.73
C LYS A 33 -19.29 18.26 12.48
N SER A 34 -20.42 17.57 12.66
CA SER A 34 -21.41 17.28 11.61
C SER A 34 -21.80 18.49 10.77
N ASP A 35 -21.78 19.67 11.39
CA ASP A 35 -22.23 20.93 10.79
C ASP A 35 -21.13 21.60 9.93
N ASN A 36 -20.07 20.85 9.56
CA ASN A 36 -18.87 21.35 8.88
C ASN A 36 -18.16 22.50 9.60
N VAL A 37 -18.28 22.55 10.93
CA VAL A 37 -17.51 23.46 11.79
C VAL A 37 -16.24 22.78 12.26
N GLU A 38 -15.10 23.42 12.04
CA GLU A 38 -13.78 22.92 12.46
C GLU A 38 -13.31 23.63 13.73
N PHE A 39 -12.99 22.85 14.75
CA PHE A 39 -12.44 23.31 16.02
C PHE A 39 -10.95 22.95 16.06
N SER A 40 -10.09 23.98 16.06
CA SER A 40 -8.65 23.82 16.24
C SER A 40 -8.35 23.80 17.74
N LEU A 41 -7.82 22.67 18.23
CA LEU A 41 -7.67 22.39 19.66
C LEU A 41 -6.23 21.97 19.98
N VAL A 42 -5.82 22.26 21.22
CA VAL A 42 -4.54 21.81 21.76
C VAL A 42 -4.70 20.41 22.35
N ARG A 43 -3.87 19.47 21.89
CA ARG A 43 -3.92 18.06 22.33
C ARG A 43 -3.79 17.90 23.84
N GLY A 44 -2.95 18.72 24.48
CA GLY A 44 -2.73 18.69 25.94
C GLY A 44 -4.01 18.94 26.75
N VAL A 45 -4.84 19.89 26.34
CA VAL A 45 -6.11 20.21 27.03
C VAL A 45 -7.12 19.08 26.87
N LEU A 46 -7.22 18.52 25.66
CA LEU A 46 -8.08 17.36 25.37
C LEU A 46 -7.68 16.11 26.15
N GLN A 47 -6.37 15.87 26.33
CA GLN A 47 -5.87 14.74 27.11
C GLN A 47 -6.17 14.87 28.61
N VAL A 48 -6.15 16.09 29.16
CA VAL A 48 -6.47 16.34 30.57
C VAL A 48 -7.98 16.24 30.83
N ALA A 49 -8.81 16.60 29.84
CA ALA A 49 -10.27 16.49 29.91
C ALA A 49 -10.82 15.03 29.94
N SER A 50 -9.93 14.04 30.01
CA SER A 50 -10.15 12.63 30.41
C SER A 50 -10.89 11.72 29.41
N SER A 51 -11.93 12.18 28.71
CA SER A 51 -12.64 11.32 27.74
C SER A 51 -11.84 11.04 26.48
N PHE A 52 -11.02 12.00 26.04
CA PHE A 52 -10.15 11.85 24.85
C PHE A 52 -8.78 11.27 25.19
N ARG A 53 -8.43 11.16 26.49
CA ARG A 53 -7.15 10.61 26.93
C ARG A 53 -6.95 9.20 26.42
N ALA A 54 -7.99 8.37 26.53
CA ALA A 54 -7.96 6.99 26.02
C ALA A 54 -7.79 6.97 24.50
N MET A 55 -8.51 7.82 23.75
CA MET A 55 -8.38 7.92 22.29
C MET A 55 -6.96 8.29 21.85
N PHE A 56 -6.33 9.30 22.47
CA PHE A 56 -4.96 9.71 22.12
C PHE A 56 -3.87 8.79 22.66
N ALA A 57 -4.16 8.01 23.71
CA ALA A 57 -3.25 7.00 24.26
C ALA A 57 -3.29 5.69 23.45
N LEU A 58 -4.40 5.43 22.74
CA LEU A 58 -4.56 4.32 21.81
C LEU A 58 -3.94 4.62 20.44
N THR A 59 -2.87 5.43 20.37
CA THR A 59 -2.02 5.51 19.17
C THR A 59 -1.73 4.08 18.75
N GLN A 60 -2.39 3.63 17.68
CA GLN A 60 -2.22 2.27 17.22
C GLN A 60 -0.75 2.16 16.83
N PRO A 61 -0.03 1.16 17.36
CA PRO A 61 1.36 0.99 16.97
C PRO A 61 1.39 0.82 15.45
N ASP A 62 2.36 1.46 14.80
CA ASP A 62 2.55 1.32 13.36
C ASP A 62 2.49 -0.17 13.00
N PRO A 63 1.60 -0.58 12.10
CA PRO A 63 1.41 -1.98 11.81
C PRO A 63 2.72 -2.55 11.29
N VAL A 64 3.33 -3.46 12.06
CA VAL A 64 4.60 -4.07 11.69
C VAL A 64 4.33 -5.09 10.59
N ILE A 65 4.44 -4.66 9.33
CA ILE A 65 4.29 -5.53 8.17
C ILE A 65 5.58 -6.31 7.99
N LYS A 66 5.62 -7.53 8.54
CA LYS A 66 6.79 -8.42 8.46
C LYS A 66 6.82 -9.28 7.22
N ASP A 67 5.64 -9.59 6.68
CA ASP A 67 5.50 -10.57 5.60
C ASP A 67 4.89 -9.94 4.36
N THR A 68 5.40 -10.37 3.20
CA THR A 68 4.91 -10.00 1.87
C THR A 68 3.44 -10.34 1.67
N ALA A 69 2.95 -11.43 2.28
CA ALA A 69 1.55 -11.82 2.22
C ALA A 69 0.63 -10.85 2.99
N MET A 70 1.09 -10.32 4.13
CA MET A 70 0.36 -9.30 4.88
C MET A 70 0.40 -7.97 4.13
N LEU A 71 1.56 -7.61 3.58
CA LEU A 71 1.74 -6.40 2.77
C LEU A 71 0.76 -6.37 1.58
N LYS A 72 0.63 -7.50 0.87
CA LYS A 72 -0.34 -7.66 -0.23
C LYS A 72 -1.78 -7.39 0.23
N LYS A 73 -2.22 -8.02 1.33
CA LYS A 73 -3.60 -7.85 1.83
C LYS A 73 -3.90 -6.41 2.24
N VAL A 74 -2.95 -5.76 2.91
CA VAL A 74 -3.09 -4.38 3.36
C VAL A 74 -3.09 -3.43 2.15
N LEU A 75 -2.26 -3.69 1.13
CA LEU A 75 -2.23 -2.90 -0.09
C LEU A 75 -3.50 -3.07 -0.93
N GLU A 76 -4.02 -4.30 -1.07
CA GLU A 76 -5.33 -4.55 -1.70
C GLU A 76 -6.46 -3.82 -0.95
N ALA A 77 -6.43 -3.80 0.38
CA ALA A 77 -7.39 -3.04 1.18
C ALA A 77 -7.22 -1.52 1.01
N ALA A 78 -5.99 -1.01 1.08
CA ALA A 78 -5.68 0.41 0.91
C ALA A 78 -6.17 0.94 -0.44
N MET A 79 -5.99 0.17 -1.52
CA MET A 79 -6.55 0.51 -2.84
C MET A 79 -8.08 0.45 -2.85
N LYS A 80 -8.68 -0.58 -2.24
CA LYS A 80 -10.14 -0.72 -2.17
C LYS A 80 -10.82 0.42 -1.42
N TYR A 81 -10.16 0.98 -0.41
CA TYR A 81 -10.65 2.09 0.40
C TYR A 81 -10.09 3.46 -0.03
N GLU A 82 -9.45 3.54 -1.21
CA GLU A 82 -8.89 4.77 -1.78
C GLU A 82 -7.95 5.54 -0.82
N MET A 83 -7.18 4.81 -0.01
CA MET A 83 -6.24 5.39 0.95
C MET A 83 -4.90 5.70 0.26
N SER A 84 -4.84 6.80 -0.49
CA SER A 84 -3.68 7.19 -1.32
C SER A 84 -2.35 7.23 -0.54
N GLU A 85 -2.28 7.92 0.60
CA GLU A 85 -1.06 7.99 1.40
C GLU A 85 -0.61 6.61 1.91
N ALA A 86 -1.56 5.74 2.24
CA ALA A 86 -1.26 4.39 2.68
C ALA A 86 -0.66 3.56 1.52
N VAL A 87 -1.18 3.72 0.30
CA VAL A 87 -0.64 3.05 -0.89
C VAL A 87 0.82 3.44 -1.13
N ASP A 88 1.16 4.73 -1.07
CA ASP A 88 2.53 5.22 -1.28
C ASP A 88 3.50 4.67 -0.23
N ILE A 89 3.08 4.63 1.04
CA ILE A 89 3.87 4.05 2.14
C ILE A 89 4.10 2.55 1.90
N LEU A 90 3.06 1.81 1.52
CA LEU A 90 3.12 0.36 1.32
C LEU A 90 3.96 0.00 0.09
N GLN A 91 3.88 0.76 -1.00
CA GLN A 91 4.74 0.61 -2.18
C GLN A 91 6.20 0.86 -1.85
N THR A 92 6.50 1.91 -1.07
CA THR A 92 7.86 2.20 -0.60
C THR A 92 8.43 1.03 0.21
N ARG A 93 7.61 0.42 1.07
CA ARG A 93 7.99 -0.79 1.81
C ARG A 93 8.19 -1.99 0.89
N LEU A 94 7.32 -2.19 -0.10
CA LEU A 94 7.37 -3.30 -1.06
C LEU A 94 8.65 -3.26 -1.90
N ARG A 95 9.11 -2.06 -2.29
CA ARG A 95 10.41 -1.86 -2.96
C ARG A 95 11.59 -2.36 -2.13
N GLY A 96 11.53 -2.24 -0.80
CA GLY A 96 12.54 -2.80 0.10
C GLY A 96 12.64 -4.33 0.06
N PHE A 97 11.57 -5.03 -0.31
CA PHE A 97 11.54 -6.49 -0.42
C PHE A 97 12.00 -7.01 -1.79
N ILE A 98 12.24 -6.12 -2.77
CA ILE A 98 12.67 -6.53 -4.12
C ILE A 98 13.96 -7.36 -4.07
N GLN A 99 14.94 -6.95 -3.25
CA GLN A 99 16.21 -7.68 -3.12
C GLN A 99 16.04 -9.05 -2.44
N ALA A 100 15.14 -9.16 -1.47
CA ALA A 100 14.93 -10.39 -0.70
C ALA A 100 14.11 -11.42 -1.47
N SER A 101 13.09 -10.99 -2.22
CA SER A 101 12.15 -11.91 -2.87
C SER A 101 11.56 -11.35 -4.17
N PRO A 102 12.39 -11.08 -5.20
CA PRO A 102 11.97 -10.35 -6.41
C PRO A 102 10.82 -11.04 -7.16
N ARG A 103 10.81 -12.38 -7.18
CA ARG A 103 9.74 -13.19 -7.79
C ARG A 103 8.37 -13.01 -7.11
N SER A 104 8.36 -12.88 -5.79
CA SER A 104 7.13 -12.68 -5.02
C SER A 104 6.58 -11.28 -5.25
N VAL A 105 7.48 -10.28 -5.23
CA VAL A 105 7.13 -8.88 -5.47
C VAL A 105 6.52 -8.71 -6.87
N TYR A 106 7.15 -9.25 -7.91
CA TYR A 106 6.60 -9.22 -9.28
C TYR A 106 5.15 -9.72 -9.37
N ALA A 107 4.84 -10.82 -8.68
CA ALA A 107 3.50 -11.41 -8.69
C ALA A 107 2.45 -10.52 -7.99
N VAL A 108 2.87 -9.78 -6.97
CA VAL A 108 2.02 -8.83 -6.25
C VAL A 108 1.79 -7.58 -7.12
N GLU A 109 2.85 -7.00 -7.67
CA GLU A 109 2.77 -5.78 -8.49
C GLU A 109 1.92 -5.96 -9.75
N CYS A 110 2.03 -7.14 -10.40
CA CYS A 110 1.21 -7.48 -11.56
C CYS A 110 -0.30 -7.56 -11.27
N ARG A 111 -0.70 -7.75 -10.00
CA ARG A 111 -2.12 -7.74 -9.60
C ARG A 111 -2.65 -6.35 -9.30
N LEU A 112 -1.76 -5.45 -8.93
CA LEU A 112 -2.07 -4.08 -8.55
C LEU A 112 -1.90 -3.11 -9.73
N GLU A 113 -1.56 -3.65 -10.91
CA GLU A 113 -1.32 -2.91 -12.16
C GLU A 113 -0.16 -1.91 -12.04
N LEU A 114 0.80 -2.20 -11.16
CA LEU A 114 2.00 -1.39 -10.92
C LEU A 114 3.15 -1.88 -11.83
N GLU A 115 3.11 -1.44 -13.09
CA GLU A 115 4.03 -1.94 -14.13
C GLU A 115 5.50 -1.57 -13.90
N GLU A 116 5.78 -0.37 -13.38
CA GLU A 116 7.16 0.10 -13.17
C GLU A 116 7.85 -0.66 -12.04
N GLU A 117 7.15 -0.91 -10.94
CA GLU A 117 7.61 -1.72 -9.82
C GLU A 117 7.80 -3.18 -10.24
N ALA A 118 6.87 -3.72 -11.03
CA ALA A 118 7.00 -5.04 -11.62
C ALA A 118 8.25 -5.14 -12.52
N ARG A 119 8.53 -4.10 -13.31
CA ARG A 119 9.73 -4.04 -14.15
C ARG A 119 11.01 -4.05 -13.32
N MET A 120 11.07 -3.27 -12.23
CA MET A 120 12.21 -3.27 -11.31
C MET A 120 12.44 -4.64 -10.67
N ALA A 121 11.37 -5.30 -10.22
CA ALA A 121 11.46 -6.65 -9.68
C ALA A 121 11.94 -7.67 -10.72
N ALA A 122 11.50 -7.54 -11.97
CA ALA A 122 11.93 -8.39 -13.07
C ALA A 122 13.41 -8.18 -13.44
N THR A 123 13.92 -6.94 -13.40
CA THR A 123 15.34 -6.65 -13.63
C THR A 123 16.24 -7.25 -12.56
N GLU A 124 15.84 -7.12 -11.29
CA GLU A 124 16.57 -7.70 -10.16
C GLU A 124 16.59 -9.22 -10.23
N TRP A 125 15.44 -9.85 -10.56
CA TRP A 125 15.39 -11.29 -10.81
C TRP A 125 16.32 -11.70 -11.96
N LYS A 126 16.34 -10.95 -13.06
CA LYS A 126 17.21 -11.23 -14.20
C LYS A 126 18.69 -11.18 -13.81
N MET A 127 19.11 -10.18 -13.03
CA MET A 127 20.48 -10.09 -12.52
C MET A 127 20.82 -11.27 -11.62
N ALA A 128 19.92 -11.64 -10.69
CA ALA A 128 20.12 -12.78 -9.80
C ALA A 128 20.15 -14.12 -10.56
N SER A 129 19.28 -14.31 -11.55
CA SER A 129 19.12 -15.56 -12.31
C SER A 129 20.32 -15.86 -13.22
N SER A 130 20.95 -14.81 -13.78
CA SER A 130 22.19 -14.92 -14.57
C SER A 130 23.32 -15.61 -13.78
N LEU A 131 23.32 -15.49 -12.45
CA LEU A 131 24.35 -16.04 -11.57
C LEU A 131 24.17 -17.54 -11.25
N TRP A 132 22.97 -18.11 -11.44
CA TRP A 132 22.65 -19.48 -10.96
C TRP A 132 22.16 -20.45 -12.05
N LEU A 133 21.82 -19.98 -13.24
CA LEU A 133 21.28 -20.83 -14.31
C LEU A 133 22.31 -21.74 -15.01
N HIS A 134 23.61 -21.56 -14.76
CA HIS A 134 24.63 -22.25 -15.58
C HIS A 134 25.09 -23.62 -15.06
N ASP A 135 25.13 -23.94 -13.75
CA ASP A 135 25.94 -25.10 -13.31
C ASP A 135 25.41 -26.03 -12.19
N ILE A 136 24.24 -25.82 -11.55
CA ILE A 136 23.97 -26.52 -10.26
C ILE A 136 22.82 -27.56 -10.27
N PHE A 137 21.91 -27.56 -11.25
CA PHE A 137 20.73 -28.44 -11.19
C PHE A 137 20.76 -29.63 -12.18
N PRO A 138 20.48 -30.86 -11.71
CA PRO A 138 20.30 -32.01 -12.60
C PRO A 138 19.08 -31.78 -13.52
N ARG A 139 19.15 -32.30 -14.75
CA ARG A 139 18.10 -32.20 -15.80
C ARG A 139 16.69 -32.38 -15.22
N GLY A 140 15.87 -31.31 -15.23
CA GLY A 140 14.48 -31.31 -14.75
C GLY A 140 13.77 -29.96 -14.94
N PHE A 141 12.48 -29.86 -14.62
CA PHE A 141 11.70 -28.62 -14.79
C PHE A 141 12.32 -27.43 -14.04
N ALA A 142 12.88 -27.66 -12.84
CA ALA A 142 13.54 -26.64 -12.03
C ALA A 142 14.80 -26.03 -12.66
N SER A 143 15.46 -26.73 -13.60
CA SER A 143 16.62 -26.20 -14.34
C SER A 143 16.21 -25.38 -15.57
N SER A 144 14.94 -25.45 -15.97
CA SER A 144 14.43 -24.58 -17.02
C SER A 144 14.22 -23.17 -16.48
N VAL A 145 14.37 -22.16 -17.34
CA VAL A 145 14.06 -20.76 -17.02
C VAL A 145 12.64 -20.62 -16.44
N ALA A 146 11.70 -21.46 -16.88
CA ALA A 146 10.34 -21.52 -16.34
C ALA A 146 10.31 -22.04 -14.90
N GLY A 147 10.95 -23.17 -14.60
CA GLY A 147 10.93 -23.71 -13.24
C GLY A 147 11.69 -22.84 -12.23
N GLY A 148 12.82 -22.25 -12.63
CA GLY A 148 13.58 -21.35 -11.76
C GLY A 148 12.84 -20.04 -11.46
N SER A 149 12.08 -19.52 -12.43
CA SER A 149 11.32 -18.27 -12.28
C SER A 149 10.00 -18.44 -11.53
N TYR A 150 9.46 -19.66 -11.46
CA TYR A 150 8.18 -19.91 -10.81
C TYR A 150 8.28 -19.76 -9.28
N ALA A 151 7.30 -19.05 -8.71
CA ALA A 151 7.07 -18.96 -7.26
C ALA A 151 5.59 -19.28 -6.97
N PRO A 152 5.25 -19.84 -5.79
CA PRO A 152 3.87 -20.19 -5.46
C PRO A 152 2.92 -18.99 -5.55
N ASN A 153 3.41 -17.78 -5.27
CA ASN A 153 2.64 -16.54 -5.36
C ASN A 153 2.28 -16.15 -6.81
N MET A 154 2.99 -16.69 -7.82
CA MET A 154 2.68 -16.48 -9.24
C MET A 154 1.51 -17.32 -9.76
N ALA A 155 1.00 -18.29 -8.99
CA ALA A 155 -0.26 -18.96 -9.35
C ALA A 155 -1.45 -17.98 -9.45
N THR A 156 -1.25 -16.77 -8.90
CA THR A 156 -2.27 -15.75 -8.74
C THR A 156 -2.29 -14.69 -9.85
N ILE A 157 -1.31 -14.72 -10.76
CA ILE A 157 -1.21 -13.84 -11.95
C ILE A 157 -1.69 -14.55 -13.21
N THR A 158 -1.98 -13.79 -14.26
CA THR A 158 -2.34 -14.36 -15.56
C THR A 158 -1.15 -15.05 -16.22
N SER A 159 -1.42 -16.11 -16.99
CA SER A 159 -0.39 -16.82 -17.77
C SER A 159 0.36 -15.89 -18.72
N GLY A 160 -0.30 -14.84 -19.22
CA GLY A 160 0.32 -13.83 -20.08
C GLY A 160 1.37 -12.98 -19.36
N ALA A 161 1.07 -12.51 -18.14
CA ALA A 161 2.04 -11.77 -17.32
C ALA A 161 3.27 -12.63 -17.01
N TYR A 162 3.04 -13.89 -16.62
CA TYR A 162 4.10 -14.84 -16.39
C TYR A 162 4.94 -15.10 -17.65
N PHE A 163 4.30 -15.27 -18.81
CA PHE A 163 5.01 -15.48 -20.07
C PHE A 163 5.87 -14.28 -20.47
N ARG A 164 5.40 -13.04 -20.24
CA ARG A 164 6.19 -11.82 -20.47
C ARG A 164 7.46 -11.80 -19.61
N LEU A 165 7.36 -12.19 -18.34
CA LEU A 165 8.54 -12.31 -17.46
C LEU A 165 9.54 -13.32 -18.01
N LEU A 166 9.07 -14.50 -18.45
CA LEU A 166 9.94 -15.52 -19.03
C LEU A 166 10.62 -15.05 -20.32
N GLN A 167 9.91 -14.35 -21.19
CA GLN A 167 10.51 -13.75 -22.39
C GLN A 167 11.57 -12.72 -22.01
N TYR A 168 11.28 -11.87 -21.03
CA TYR A 168 12.21 -10.85 -20.55
C TYR A 168 13.52 -11.43 -20.00
N VAL A 169 13.43 -12.53 -19.24
CA VAL A 169 14.60 -13.22 -18.69
C VAL A 169 15.37 -13.97 -19.79
N ARG A 170 14.68 -14.59 -20.76
CA ARG A 170 15.31 -15.35 -21.85
C ARG A 170 16.10 -14.49 -22.84
N VAL A 171 15.62 -13.28 -23.13
CA VAL A 171 16.30 -12.36 -24.08
C VAL A 171 17.65 -11.87 -23.55
N ALA A 172 17.94 -12.10 -22.28
CA ALA A 172 19.13 -11.60 -21.62
C ALA A 172 20.21 -12.65 -21.31
N LEU A 173 19.94 -13.91 -21.64
CA LEU A 173 20.88 -15.03 -21.58
C LEU A 173 21.40 -15.29 -22.98
#